data_AF-A0A1Z5J1J3-F1
#
_entry.id   AF-A0A1Z5J1J3-F1
#
_cell.length_a   1.000
_cell.length_b   1.000
_cell.length_c   1.000
_cell.angle_alpha   90.00
_cell.angle_beta   90.00
_cell.angle_gamma   90.00
#
_symmetry.space_group_name_H-M   'P 1'
#
loop_
_entity.id
_entity.type
_entity.pdbx_description
1 polymer ?
#
loop_
_entity_poly.entity_id
_entity_poly.type
_entity_poly.pdbx_seq_one_letter_code
_entity_poly.pdbx_strand_id
1 'polypeptide(L)'
;MRKTGKSMLVLVALGTAFFGFNGVNAQAKKVTWHKGIPSTFKTHKYWVTNYKVKTEYGKNYYGRKFISFSYNTGIKAYDFDEINKMYYKNGKGYITDNFINYDSNGVFTPYLSYAKTSKNTYEFKRTKQMSGWPEEHIRFQKSGSSYKVSTKALWNHIDPNIGGNRSEKKWTKLGTFSVLKHATKKSMDKLDQKDPLR
;
A
#
# COMPACT_ATOMS: atom_id res chain seq x y z
N MET A 1 -7.91 -8.53 85.90
CA MET A 1 -7.98 -8.60 84.43
C MET A 1 -6.57 -8.52 83.86
N ARG A 2 -6.00 -9.66 83.47
CA ARG A 2 -4.60 -9.81 83.03
C ARG A 2 -4.56 -10.02 81.51
N LYS A 3 -3.61 -9.32 80.87
CA LYS A 3 -3.22 -9.45 79.46
C LYS A 3 -2.60 -10.82 79.20
N THR A 4 -2.87 -11.42 78.03
CA THR A 4 -1.90 -11.97 77.06
C THR A 4 -2.64 -12.76 75.99
N GLY A 5 -2.25 -12.57 74.73
CA GLY A 5 -2.80 -13.29 73.59
C GLY A 5 -2.14 -12.83 72.31
N LYS A 6 -0.86 -13.21 72.13
CA LYS A 6 -0.15 -13.08 70.85
C LYS A 6 -0.85 -13.98 69.83
N SER A 7 -1.28 -13.44 68.70
CA SER A 7 -1.52 -14.24 67.50
C SER A 7 -0.70 -13.65 66.36
N MET A 8 0.25 -14.45 65.93
CA MET A 8 1.22 -14.22 64.89
C MET A 8 0.51 -14.42 63.54
N LEU A 9 0.21 -13.33 62.83
CA LEU A 9 -0.31 -13.41 61.47
C LEU A 9 0.88 -13.54 60.52
N VAL A 10 1.14 -14.77 60.07
CA VAL A 10 2.12 -15.06 59.02
C VAL A 10 1.52 -14.62 57.69
N LEU A 11 1.96 -13.47 57.18
CA LEU A 11 1.65 -13.05 55.82
C LEU A 11 2.60 -13.79 54.87
N VAL A 12 2.08 -14.83 54.19
CA VAL A 12 2.80 -15.52 53.12
C VAL A 12 2.94 -14.56 51.94
N ALA A 13 4.15 -14.05 51.74
CA ALA A 13 4.52 -13.30 50.55
C ALA A 13 4.60 -14.26 49.35
N LEU A 14 3.49 -14.44 48.64
CA LEU A 14 3.52 -14.96 47.27
C LEU A 14 4.01 -13.83 46.36
N GLY A 15 5.31 -13.87 46.07
CA GLY A 15 5.95 -12.99 45.10
C GLY A 15 5.37 -13.22 43.71
N THR A 16 4.37 -12.44 43.32
CA THR A 16 4.13 -12.15 41.91
C THR A 16 5.12 -11.08 41.49
N ALA A 17 6.17 -11.49 40.78
CA ALA A 17 6.98 -10.60 39.98
C ALA A 17 6.06 -9.89 38.98
N PHE A 18 5.70 -8.65 39.30
CA PHE A 18 5.11 -7.72 38.34
C PHE A 18 6.18 -7.41 37.30
N PHE A 19 6.26 -8.22 36.25
CA PHE A 19 6.82 -7.74 35.00
C PHE A 19 5.88 -6.65 34.52
N GLY A 20 6.27 -5.40 34.81
CA GLY A 20 5.63 -4.21 34.28
C GLY A 20 5.61 -4.31 32.76
N PHE A 21 4.46 -4.72 32.22
CA PHE A 21 4.13 -4.41 30.85
C PHE A 21 4.09 -2.88 30.77
N ASN A 22 5.19 -2.29 30.31
CA ASN A 22 5.16 -1.01 29.62
C ASN A 22 4.38 -1.23 28.32
N GLY A 23 3.06 -1.43 28.46
CA GLY A 23 2.11 -1.17 27.40
C GLY A 23 2.19 0.31 27.15
N VAL A 24 3.15 0.72 26.34
CA VAL A 24 3.15 2.03 25.70
C VAL A 24 1.80 2.10 25.01
N ASN A 25 0.86 2.81 25.63
CA ASN A 25 -0.34 3.28 24.98
C ASN A 25 0.14 4.16 23.85
N ALA A 26 0.48 3.53 22.72
CA ALA A 26 0.73 4.18 21.46
C ALA A 26 -0.62 4.77 21.08
N GLN A 27 -0.88 5.96 21.60
CA GLN A 27 -2.01 6.79 21.27
C GLN A 27 -2.05 6.81 19.76
N ALA A 28 -3.05 6.13 19.17
CA ALA A 28 -3.16 5.99 17.74
C ALA A 28 -3.19 7.41 17.17
N LYS A 29 -2.09 7.81 16.54
CA LYS A 29 -1.93 9.17 16.02
C LYS A 29 -3.12 9.42 15.11
N LYS A 30 -4.02 10.32 15.49
CA LYS A 30 -5.25 10.59 14.72
C LYS A 30 -4.81 11.09 13.34
N VAL A 31 -4.93 10.22 12.34
CA VAL A 31 -4.57 10.53 10.96
C VAL A 31 -5.77 11.25 10.32
N THR A 32 -5.57 12.50 9.91
CA THR A 32 -6.57 13.27 9.17
C THR A 32 -6.52 12.89 7.69
N TRP A 33 -7.67 12.45 7.16
CA TRP A 33 -7.83 12.10 5.75
C TRP A 33 -8.40 13.29 4.97
N HIS A 34 -7.84 13.55 3.80
CA HIS A 34 -8.24 14.59 2.87
C HIS A 34 -8.76 13.94 1.58
N LYS A 35 -9.78 14.55 0.96
CA LYS A 35 -10.32 14.08 -0.32
C LYS A 35 -9.30 14.27 -1.45
N GLY A 36 -9.13 13.28 -2.32
CA GLY A 36 -8.27 13.33 -3.51
C GLY A 36 -6.85 12.83 -3.28
N ILE A 37 -5.86 13.49 -3.90
CA ILE A 37 -4.42 13.18 -3.80
C ILE A 37 -3.59 14.44 -3.51
N PRO A 38 -2.39 14.35 -2.89
CA PRO A 38 -1.51 15.49 -2.68
C PRO A 38 -1.05 16.12 -4.00
N SER A 39 -0.74 17.42 -3.99
CA SER A 39 -0.29 18.17 -5.18
C SER A 39 0.90 17.52 -5.90
N THR A 40 1.87 16.98 -5.16
CA THR A 40 3.03 16.26 -5.71
C THR A 40 2.63 15.10 -6.64
N PHE A 41 1.50 14.44 -6.35
CA PHE A 41 0.97 13.35 -7.16
C PHE A 41 0.04 13.80 -8.29
N LYS A 42 -0.39 15.08 -8.28
CA LYS A 42 -1.12 15.69 -9.41
C LYS A 42 -0.16 16.16 -10.50
N THR A 43 1.01 16.67 -10.10
CA THR A 43 2.00 17.23 -11.04
C THR A 43 2.65 16.16 -11.92
N HIS A 44 2.81 14.95 -11.41
CA HIS A 44 3.37 13.83 -12.14
C HIS A 44 2.26 12.83 -12.41
N LYS A 45 2.05 12.46 -13.67
CA LYS A 45 0.97 11.53 -14.01
C LYS A 45 1.39 10.07 -13.87
N TYR A 46 2.69 9.78 -14.04
CA TYR A 46 3.23 8.42 -14.04
C TYR A 46 4.50 8.29 -13.22
N TRP A 47 4.61 7.14 -12.56
CA TRP A 47 5.82 6.68 -11.89
C TRP A 47 6.16 5.30 -12.39
N VAL A 48 7.45 4.97 -12.39
CA VAL A 48 7.94 3.76 -13.02
C VAL A 48 8.98 3.07 -12.15
N THR A 49 8.98 1.76 -12.20
CA THR A 49 10.03 0.91 -11.65
C THR A 49 10.27 -0.29 -12.54
N ASN A 50 11.43 -0.92 -12.41
CA ASN A 50 11.70 -2.22 -13.02
C ASN A 50 11.03 -3.32 -12.21
N TYR A 51 10.54 -4.36 -12.87
CA TYR A 51 10.24 -5.63 -12.21
C TYR A 51 10.83 -6.80 -12.98
N LYS A 52 11.03 -7.89 -12.25
CA LYS A 52 11.52 -9.14 -12.81
C LYS A 52 10.38 -9.85 -13.53
N VAL A 53 10.54 -10.03 -14.83
CA VAL A 53 9.65 -10.88 -15.64
C VAL A 53 9.97 -12.34 -15.33
N LYS A 54 8.94 -13.11 -14.97
CA LYS A 54 9.05 -14.57 -14.75
C LYS A 54 8.39 -15.29 -15.93
N THR A 55 9.11 -15.42 -17.03
CA THR A 55 8.68 -16.22 -18.19
C THR A 55 9.79 -17.16 -18.62
N GLU A 56 9.44 -18.23 -19.34
CA GLU A 56 10.38 -19.15 -19.98
C GLU A 56 11.38 -18.44 -20.92
N TYR A 57 11.00 -17.27 -21.44
CA TYR A 57 11.83 -16.41 -22.26
C TYR A 57 12.52 -15.26 -21.50
N GLY A 58 12.49 -15.24 -20.16
CA GLY A 58 12.86 -14.10 -19.31
C GLY A 58 14.27 -13.53 -19.52
N LYS A 59 15.17 -14.22 -20.22
CA LYS A 59 16.49 -13.71 -20.62
C LYS A 59 16.43 -12.64 -21.73
N ASN A 60 15.35 -12.56 -22.51
CA ASN A 60 15.25 -11.64 -23.67
C ASN A 60 14.40 -10.39 -23.41
N TYR A 61 13.81 -10.30 -22.22
CA TYR A 61 12.83 -9.28 -21.88
C TYR A 61 13.14 -8.63 -20.53
N TYR A 62 12.57 -7.46 -20.31
CA TYR A 62 12.51 -6.83 -19.00
C TYR A 62 11.13 -6.20 -18.78
N GLY A 63 10.76 -6.01 -17.51
CA GLY A 63 9.46 -5.52 -17.13
C GLY A 63 9.52 -4.12 -16.53
N ARG A 64 8.51 -3.31 -16.80
CA ARG A 64 8.23 -2.06 -16.08
C ARG A 64 6.89 -2.16 -15.36
N LYS A 65 6.85 -1.74 -14.11
CA LYS A 65 5.59 -1.38 -13.45
C LYS A 65 5.42 0.12 -13.52
N PHE A 66 4.25 0.55 -13.89
CA PHE A 66 3.84 1.94 -13.87
C PHE A 66 2.73 2.12 -12.84
N ILE A 67 2.78 3.24 -12.14
CA ILE A 67 1.68 3.75 -11.35
C ILE A 67 1.17 5.01 -12.06
N SER A 68 -0.13 5.23 -12.06
CA SER A 68 -0.71 6.52 -12.42
C SER A 68 -1.85 6.94 -11.50
N PHE A 69 -2.07 8.25 -11.41
CA PHE A 69 -3.30 8.80 -10.86
C PHE A 69 -4.01 9.60 -11.93
N SER A 70 -5.32 9.40 -12.03
CA SER A 70 -6.17 10.07 -13.00
C SER A 70 -7.38 10.66 -12.29
N TYR A 71 -7.85 11.83 -12.74
CA TYR A 71 -9.10 12.40 -12.23
C TYR A 71 -10.24 11.96 -13.13
N ASN A 72 -11.19 11.21 -12.58
CA ASN A 72 -12.38 10.79 -13.27
C ASN A 72 -13.47 11.85 -13.11
N THR A 73 -13.83 12.48 -14.23
CA THR A 73 -14.76 13.61 -14.27
C THR A 73 -16.21 13.21 -14.02
N GLY A 74 -16.63 12.02 -14.45
CA GLY A 74 -18.02 11.56 -14.29
C GLY A 74 -18.44 11.40 -12.83
N ILE A 75 -17.48 11.03 -12.00
CA ILE A 75 -17.65 10.69 -10.57
C ILE A 75 -16.90 11.66 -9.65
N LYS A 76 -16.25 12.68 -10.22
CA LYS A 76 -15.55 13.79 -9.55
C LYS A 76 -14.57 13.34 -8.47
N ALA A 77 -13.70 12.39 -8.81
CA ALA A 77 -12.71 11.84 -7.88
C ALA A 77 -11.45 11.31 -8.58
N TYR A 78 -10.38 11.11 -7.81
CA TYR A 78 -9.11 10.57 -8.31
C TYR A 78 -9.07 9.06 -8.19
N ASP A 79 -8.55 8.39 -9.20
CA ASP A 79 -8.32 6.95 -9.27
C ASP A 79 -6.81 6.66 -9.29
N PHE A 80 -6.45 5.43 -8.92
CA PHE A 80 -5.09 4.88 -8.96
C PHE A 80 -5.08 3.67 -9.90
N ASP A 81 -4.08 3.61 -10.77
CA ASP A 81 -3.85 2.48 -11.67
C ASP A 81 -2.42 1.95 -11.51
N GLU A 82 -2.27 0.63 -11.39
CA GLU A 82 -0.99 -0.08 -11.58
C GLU A 82 -1.02 -0.79 -12.94
N ILE A 83 -0.02 -0.51 -13.79
CA ILE A 83 0.10 -1.07 -15.14
C ILE A 83 1.44 -1.77 -15.26
N ASN A 84 1.42 -3.07 -15.56
CA ASN A 84 2.63 -3.85 -15.79
C ASN A 84 2.84 -4.03 -17.30
N LYS A 85 4.02 -3.65 -17.81
CA LYS A 85 4.39 -3.82 -19.22
C LYS A 85 5.69 -4.62 -19.34
N MET A 86 5.82 -5.35 -20.43
CA MET A 86 7.05 -6.04 -20.79
C MET A 86 7.61 -5.46 -22.09
N TYR A 87 8.94 -5.39 -22.14
CA TYR A 87 9.66 -4.88 -23.29
C TYR A 87 10.74 -5.87 -23.71
N TYR A 88 11.00 -5.93 -25.01
CA TYR A 88 12.21 -6.53 -25.55
C TYR A 88 13.44 -5.78 -25.06
N LYS A 89 14.60 -6.43 -25.05
CA LYS A 89 15.90 -5.78 -24.72
C LYS A 89 16.21 -4.51 -25.53
N ASN A 90 15.61 -4.31 -26.70
CA ASN A 90 15.76 -3.09 -27.51
C ASN A 90 14.73 -1.99 -27.17
N GLY A 91 13.88 -2.18 -26.16
CA GLY A 91 12.87 -1.21 -25.72
C GLY A 91 11.57 -1.23 -26.51
N LYS A 92 11.41 -2.08 -27.53
CA LYS A 92 10.11 -2.30 -28.19
C LYS A 92 9.15 -2.97 -27.22
N GLY A 93 7.89 -2.56 -27.25
CA GLY A 93 6.82 -3.15 -26.46
C GLY A 93 6.54 -4.59 -26.89
N TYR A 94 6.28 -5.46 -25.92
CA TYR A 94 5.84 -6.82 -26.17
C TYR A 94 4.32 -6.86 -26.12
N ILE A 95 3.70 -7.13 -27.27
CA ILE A 95 2.24 -7.21 -27.41
C ILE A 95 1.88 -8.68 -27.50
N THR A 96 1.34 -9.25 -26.43
CA THR A 96 0.64 -10.55 -26.48
C THR A 96 -0.53 -10.54 -25.53
N ASP A 97 -1.66 -11.08 -25.98
CA ASP A 97 -2.85 -11.32 -25.17
C ASP A 97 -2.60 -12.34 -24.03
N ASN A 98 -1.51 -13.12 -24.14
CA ASN A 98 -1.12 -14.16 -23.19
C ASN A 98 -0.27 -13.67 -21.99
N PHE A 99 -0.02 -12.36 -21.86
CA PHE A 99 0.63 -11.85 -20.65
C PHE A 99 -0.38 -11.70 -19.51
N ILE A 100 -1.00 -12.83 -19.14
CA ILE A 100 -1.58 -13.03 -17.82
C ILE A 100 -0.38 -13.05 -16.86
N ASN A 101 0.03 -11.85 -16.43
CA ASN A 101 0.79 -11.75 -15.21
C ASN A 101 -0.11 -12.37 -14.13
N TYR A 102 0.32 -13.49 -13.53
CA TYR A 102 -0.23 -13.99 -12.26
C TYR A 102 -0.15 -12.96 -11.11
N ASP A 103 0.42 -11.78 -11.37
CA ASP A 103 0.51 -10.61 -10.50
C ASP A 103 -0.17 -9.36 -11.09
N SER A 104 -0.99 -9.49 -12.16
CA SER A 104 -1.96 -8.44 -12.47
C SER A 104 -3.10 -8.55 -11.45
N ASN A 105 -2.78 -8.28 -10.19
CA ASN A 105 -3.71 -7.54 -9.37
C ASN A 105 -3.87 -6.21 -10.09
N GLY A 106 -4.68 -6.17 -11.15
CA GLY A 106 -5.16 -4.95 -11.76
C GLY A 106 -5.91 -4.26 -10.65
N VAL A 107 -5.18 -3.51 -9.84
CA VAL A 107 -5.67 -2.73 -8.70
C VAL A 107 -6.39 -1.55 -9.36
N PHE A 108 -7.55 -1.84 -9.94
CA PHE A 108 -8.50 -0.84 -10.41
C PHE A 108 -9.26 -0.39 -9.17
N THR A 109 -8.60 0.40 -8.33
CA THR A 109 -9.12 0.78 -7.02
C THR A 109 -9.75 2.16 -7.11
N PRO A 110 -11.08 2.29 -6.96
CA PRO A 110 -11.78 3.51 -7.30
C PRO A 110 -11.73 4.50 -6.13
N TYR A 111 -11.48 5.77 -6.43
CA TYR A 111 -11.63 6.91 -5.54
C TYR A 111 -10.67 7.01 -4.34
N LEU A 112 -9.78 7.99 -4.39
CA LEU A 112 -8.76 8.18 -3.36
C LEU A 112 -9.09 9.31 -2.38
N SER A 113 -8.80 9.01 -1.12
CA SER A 113 -8.47 10.01 -0.11
C SER A 113 -7.04 9.77 0.32
N TYR A 114 -6.39 10.81 0.84
CA TYR A 114 -5.00 10.72 1.27
C TYR A 114 -4.82 11.26 2.68
N ALA A 115 -3.77 10.80 3.34
CA ALA A 115 -3.28 11.37 4.57
C ALA A 115 -1.76 11.41 4.57
N LYS A 116 -1.21 12.39 5.28
CA LYS A 116 0.23 12.45 5.55
C LYS A 116 0.50 11.81 6.92
N THR A 117 0.94 10.55 6.93
CA THR A 117 1.12 9.78 8.17
C THR A 117 2.48 10.04 8.84
N SER A 118 3.48 10.48 8.06
CA SER A 118 4.76 10.97 8.59
C SER A 118 5.38 12.03 7.66
N LYS A 119 6.52 12.63 8.05
CA LYS A 119 7.18 13.72 7.31
C LYS A 119 7.31 13.46 5.80
N ASN A 120 7.60 12.21 5.44
CA ASN A 120 7.88 11.77 4.07
C ASN A 120 6.95 10.63 3.60
N THR A 121 5.84 10.38 4.31
CA THR A 121 4.94 9.27 3.98
C THR A 121 3.54 9.78 3.74
N TYR A 122 3.01 9.43 2.56
CA TYR A 122 1.62 9.58 2.21
C TYR A 122 0.96 8.22 2.20
N GLU A 123 -0.24 8.15 2.74
CA GLU A 123 -1.11 6.98 2.60
C GLU A 123 -2.34 7.41 1.84
N PHE A 124 -2.74 6.58 0.90
CA PHE A 124 -3.97 6.68 0.16
C PHE A 124 -4.88 5.56 0.61
N LYS A 125 -6.18 5.83 0.67
CA LYS A 125 -7.18 4.79 0.85
C LYS A 125 -8.34 5.00 -0.10
N ARG A 126 -9.02 3.90 -0.40
CA ARG A 126 -10.29 3.91 -1.11
C ARG A 126 -11.35 4.70 -0.32
N THR A 127 -12.09 5.59 -0.98
CA THR A 127 -13.16 6.37 -0.31
C THR A 127 -14.53 5.71 -0.39
N LYS A 128 -14.80 4.91 -1.43
CA LYS A 128 -16.05 4.16 -1.56
C LYS A 128 -15.83 2.71 -1.18
N GLN A 129 -16.25 2.32 0.02
CA GLN A 129 -16.33 0.92 0.41
C GLN A 129 -17.51 0.25 -0.32
N MET A 130 -17.30 -0.94 -0.86
CA MET A 130 -18.37 -1.81 -1.35
C MET A 130 -18.51 -2.96 -0.36
N SER A 131 -19.74 -3.38 -0.06
CA SER A 131 -19.97 -4.52 0.82
C SER A 131 -19.21 -5.75 0.31
N GLY A 132 -18.50 -6.45 1.20
CA GLY A 132 -17.67 -7.60 0.85
C GLY A 132 -16.29 -7.28 0.26
N TRP A 133 -15.90 -6.01 0.12
CA TRP A 133 -14.57 -5.62 -0.36
C TRP A 133 -13.70 -5.03 0.77
N PRO A 134 -12.40 -5.35 0.84
CA PRO A 134 -11.52 -4.75 1.82
C PRO A 134 -11.31 -3.25 1.53
N GLU A 135 -11.06 -2.48 2.59
CA GLU A 135 -10.47 -1.16 2.47
C GLU A 135 -8.99 -1.31 2.12
N GLU A 136 -8.63 -0.93 0.89
CA GLU A 136 -7.24 -0.95 0.45
C GLU A 136 -6.54 0.36 0.77
N HIS A 137 -5.33 0.23 1.31
CA HIS A 137 -4.43 1.33 1.59
C HIS A 137 -3.18 1.20 0.73
N ILE A 138 -2.71 2.32 0.19
CA ILE A 138 -1.45 2.39 -0.56
C ILE A 138 -0.58 3.44 0.09
N ARG A 139 0.62 3.03 0.52
CA ARG A 139 1.60 3.88 1.18
C ARG A 139 2.72 4.24 0.22
N PHE A 140 3.05 5.52 0.18
CA PHE A 140 4.15 6.12 -0.56
C PHE A 140 5.11 6.77 0.41
N GLN A 141 6.27 6.15 0.62
CA GLN A 141 7.33 6.67 1.47
C GLN A 141 8.46 7.23 0.61
N LYS A 142 8.64 8.55 0.61
CA LYS A 142 9.69 9.24 -0.13
C LYS A 142 11.07 8.88 0.42
N SER A 143 11.99 8.55 -0.47
CA SER A 143 13.39 8.24 -0.20
C SER A 143 14.24 8.82 -1.34
N GLY A 144 14.84 9.99 -1.10
CA GLY A 144 15.54 10.74 -2.16
C GLY A 144 14.60 11.18 -3.28
N SER A 145 14.94 10.82 -4.52
CA SER A 145 14.16 11.09 -5.74
C SER A 145 13.10 10.02 -6.06
N SER A 146 12.98 8.99 -5.22
CA SER A 146 12.09 7.84 -5.43
C SER A 146 11.13 7.64 -4.24
N TYR A 147 10.15 6.76 -4.43
CA TYR A 147 9.14 6.40 -3.44
C TYR A 147 9.12 4.89 -3.25
N LYS A 148 9.25 4.41 -2.02
CA LYS A 148 8.91 3.03 -1.67
C LYS A 148 7.39 2.95 -1.59
N VAL A 149 6.81 2.05 -2.37
CA VAL A 149 5.36 1.89 -2.46
C VAL A 149 4.97 0.53 -1.91
N SER A 150 3.96 0.50 -1.05
CA SER A 150 3.41 -0.71 -0.46
C SER A 150 1.89 -0.63 -0.33
N THR A 151 1.21 -1.75 -0.46
CA THR A 151 -0.24 -1.88 -0.28
C THR A 151 -0.57 -2.65 1.00
N LYS A 152 -1.78 -2.44 1.51
CA LYS A 152 -2.34 -3.21 2.62
C LYS A 152 -3.86 -3.27 2.49
N ALA A 153 -4.44 -4.46 2.52
CA ALA A 153 -5.88 -4.66 2.56
C ALA A 153 -6.38 -4.78 4.02
N LEU A 154 -7.36 -3.96 4.40
CA LEU A 154 -8.02 -3.96 5.70
C LEU A 154 -9.47 -4.41 5.54
N TRP A 155 -9.81 -5.57 6.10
CA TRP A 155 -11.18 -6.08 6.09
C TRP A 155 -11.92 -5.52 7.31
N ASN A 156 -12.96 -4.74 7.05
CA ASN A 156 -13.83 -4.17 8.09
C ASN A 156 -15.09 -5.01 8.36
N HIS A 157 -15.37 -6.04 7.55
CA HIS A 157 -16.53 -6.91 7.73
C HIS A 157 -16.12 -8.20 8.46
N ILE A 158 -16.72 -8.46 9.62
CA ILE A 158 -16.75 -9.77 10.26
C ILE A 158 -17.69 -10.61 9.41
N ASP A 159 -17.19 -11.57 8.64
CA ASP A 159 -18.07 -12.62 8.11
C ASP A 159 -18.68 -13.35 9.33
N PRO A 160 -20.01 -13.27 9.55
CA PRO A 160 -20.62 -13.88 10.74
C PRO A 160 -20.52 -15.42 10.72
N ASN A 161 -20.27 -16.02 9.55
CA ASN A 161 -20.13 -17.47 9.38
C ASN A 161 -18.67 -17.94 9.38
N ILE A 162 -17.71 -17.01 9.25
CA ILE A 162 -16.29 -17.31 9.23
C ILE A 162 -15.61 -16.36 10.22
N GLY A 163 -15.62 -16.76 11.50
CA GLY A 163 -15.11 -16.00 12.65
C GLY A 163 -13.61 -15.68 12.58
N GLY A 164 -13.19 -14.83 11.65
CA GLY A 164 -11.81 -14.43 11.46
C GLY A 164 -11.68 -13.09 10.75
N ASN A 165 -11.10 -12.10 11.44
CA ASN A 165 -10.64 -10.86 10.82
C ASN A 165 -9.60 -11.17 9.73
N ARG A 166 -9.95 -10.94 8.45
CA ARG A 166 -9.09 -11.22 7.29
C ARG A 166 -8.11 -10.08 6.92
N SER A 167 -8.02 -9.03 7.73
CA SER A 167 -7.10 -7.91 7.50
C SER A 167 -5.67 -8.39 7.34
N GLU A 168 -4.96 -7.88 6.33
CA GLU A 168 -3.54 -8.17 6.16
C GLU A 168 -2.77 -7.68 7.40
N LYS A 169 -1.90 -8.52 7.95
CA LYS A 169 -1.12 -8.14 9.15
C LYS A 169 0.04 -7.22 8.80
N LYS A 170 0.54 -7.28 7.55
CA LYS A 170 1.76 -6.59 7.10
C LYS A 170 1.49 -5.82 5.81
N TRP A 171 2.32 -4.82 5.54
CA TRP A 171 2.33 -4.11 4.26
C TRP A 171 3.04 -4.96 3.21
N THR A 172 2.43 -5.08 2.04
CA THR A 172 2.98 -5.78 0.88
C THR A 172 3.72 -4.79 -0.02
N LYS A 173 5.00 -5.03 -0.31
CA LYS A 173 5.81 -4.12 -1.14
C LYS A 173 5.43 -4.25 -2.61
N LEU A 174 5.06 -3.13 -3.25
CA LEU A 174 4.83 -3.05 -4.69
C LEU A 174 6.13 -2.75 -5.45
N GLY A 175 6.99 -1.89 -4.90
CA GLY A 175 8.26 -1.54 -5.54
C GLY A 175 8.88 -0.23 -5.04
N THR A 176 9.96 0.20 -5.69
CA THR A 176 10.55 1.52 -5.51
C THR A 176 10.39 2.29 -6.81
N PHE A 177 9.53 3.29 -6.80
CA PHE A 177 9.09 4.01 -7.99
C PHE A 177 9.77 5.36 -8.10
N SER A 178 10.18 5.73 -9.31
CA SER A 178 10.70 7.04 -9.64
C SER A 178 9.69 7.78 -10.51
N VAL A 179 9.65 9.11 -10.39
CA VAL A 179 8.81 9.95 -11.26
C VAL A 179 9.29 9.83 -12.71
N LEU A 180 8.37 9.52 -13.62
CA LEU A 180 8.64 9.58 -15.05
C LEU A 180 8.48 11.02 -15.53
N LYS A 181 9.58 11.78 -15.54
CA LYS A 181 9.60 13.17 -15.98
C LYS A 181 9.30 13.23 -17.49
N HIS A 182 8.57 14.27 -17.92
CA HIS A 182 8.21 14.52 -19.33
C HIS A 182 7.30 13.47 -20.00
N ALA A 183 6.66 12.58 -19.23
CA ALA A 183 5.61 11.72 -19.77
C ALA A 183 4.43 12.58 -20.25
N THR A 184 4.19 12.60 -21.56
CA THR A 184 3.01 13.22 -22.17
C THR A 184 1.88 12.19 -22.24
N LYS A 185 0.62 12.63 -22.35
CA LYS A 185 -0.51 11.71 -22.58
C LYS A 185 -0.24 10.78 -23.78
N LYS A 186 0.29 11.35 -24.88
CA LYS A 186 0.62 10.63 -26.12
C LYS A 186 1.76 9.61 -25.96
N SER A 187 2.77 9.87 -25.13
CA SER A 187 3.81 8.86 -24.87
C SER A 187 3.30 7.70 -24.02
N MET A 188 2.17 7.90 -23.33
CA MET A 188 1.59 6.93 -22.41
C MET A 188 0.56 6.02 -23.09
N ASP A 189 -0.15 6.56 -24.07
CA ASP A 189 -0.98 5.76 -25.00
C ASP A 189 -0.12 4.78 -25.83
N LYS A 190 1.21 4.97 -25.82
CA LYS A 190 2.20 4.14 -26.53
C LYS A 190 3.05 3.26 -25.62
N LEU A 191 2.69 3.11 -24.34
CA LEU A 191 3.41 2.22 -23.42
C LEU A 191 3.46 0.77 -23.94
N ASP A 192 2.47 0.35 -24.73
CA ASP A 192 2.41 -0.95 -25.40
C ASP A 192 3.36 -1.08 -26.60
N GLN A 193 3.86 0.03 -27.12
CA GLN A 193 4.69 0.07 -28.34
C GLN A 193 6.17 0.28 -28.03
N LYS A 194 6.50 1.11 -27.02
CA LYS A 194 7.89 1.43 -26.66
C LYS A 194 8.03 1.79 -25.17
N ASP A 195 9.15 1.39 -24.57
CA ASP A 195 9.54 1.84 -23.22
C ASP A 195 9.82 3.36 -23.24
N PRO A 196 9.10 4.17 -22.45
CA PRO A 196 9.31 5.62 -22.39
C PRO A 196 10.64 6.02 -21.74
N LEU A 197 11.35 5.08 -21.11
CA LEU A 197 12.69 5.28 -20.55
C LEU A 197 13.83 4.91 -21.52
N ARG A 198 13.51 4.57 -22.78
CA ARG A 198 14.48 4.22 -23.83
C ARG A 198 14.15 4.87 -25.17
#